data_AF-A0A2V7DJF6-F1
#
_entry.id   AF-A0A2V7DJF6-F1
#
_cell.length_a   1.000
_cell.length_b   1.000
_cell.length_c   1.000
_cell.angle_alpha   90.00
_cell.angle_beta   90.00
_cell.angle_gamma   90.00
#
_symmetry.space_group_name_H-M   'P 1'
#
loop_
_entity.id
_entity.type
_entity.pdbx_description
1 polymer ?
#
loop_
_entity_poly.entity_id
_entity_poly.type
_entity_poly.pdbx_seq_one_letter_code
_entity_poly.pdbx_strand_id
1 'polypeptide(L)'
;MEARTRAYFDRIERPARTLAETKPAVVVLAHTASSYVAGFANEQTLVDRLAALTGTTAITAAGAVRAALLHLGVKRLALATPYPDSISVLGKTWWAAAGFELVGYRRLEGVTNIYEETEERARSLALSTDVPGADAVLISGTGLPTAGVLDGLERQLGKPVLSSNQAFLWRALRVAGVRTPVSGFGRLLRE
;
A
#
# COMPACT_ATOMS: atom_id res chain seq x y z
N MET A 1 6.97 -14.73 -8.91
CA MET A 1 6.03 -13.83 -8.19
C MET A 1 4.97 -13.24 -9.10
N GLU A 2 5.31 -12.74 -10.28
CA GLU A 2 4.35 -12.11 -11.21
C GLU A 2 3.25 -13.06 -11.71
N ALA A 3 3.58 -14.24 -12.23
CA ALA A 3 2.59 -15.23 -12.66
C ALA A 3 1.61 -15.65 -11.53
N ARG A 4 2.14 -15.85 -10.32
CA ARG A 4 1.32 -16.06 -9.11
C ARG A 4 0.37 -14.90 -8.84
N THR A 5 0.84 -13.67 -9.02
CA THR A 5 0.02 -12.46 -8.82
C THR A 5 -1.07 -12.35 -9.86
N ARG A 6 -0.79 -12.66 -11.13
CA ARG A 6 -1.81 -12.73 -12.19
C ARG A 6 -2.88 -13.77 -11.88
N ALA A 7 -2.48 -14.95 -11.41
CA ALA A 7 -3.41 -16.02 -11.05
C ALA A 7 -4.39 -15.64 -9.92
N TYR A 8 -4.08 -14.64 -9.08
CA TYR A 8 -5.05 -14.14 -8.11
C TYR A 8 -6.26 -13.46 -8.78
N PHE A 9 -6.08 -12.81 -9.92
CA PHE A 9 -7.19 -12.18 -10.65
C PHE A 9 -8.17 -13.21 -11.21
N ASP A 10 -7.68 -14.37 -11.63
CA ASP A 10 -8.53 -15.44 -12.15
C ASP A 10 -9.33 -16.11 -11.03
N ARG A 11 -8.80 -16.07 -9.79
CA ARG A 11 -9.36 -16.76 -8.63
C ARG A 11 -10.08 -15.84 -7.64
N ILE A 12 -10.19 -14.54 -7.93
CA ILE A 12 -10.73 -13.54 -6.98
C ILE A 12 -12.23 -13.71 -6.73
N GLU A 13 -12.98 -14.27 -7.68
CA GLU A 13 -14.44 -14.34 -7.63
C GLU A 13 -14.96 -15.13 -6.42
N ARG A 14 -14.49 -16.36 -6.22
CA ARG A 14 -14.98 -17.20 -5.11
C ARG A 14 -14.70 -16.57 -3.74
N PRO A 15 -13.46 -16.16 -3.39
CA PRO A 15 -13.19 -15.48 -2.13
C PRO A 15 -13.99 -14.18 -1.95
N ALA A 16 -14.17 -13.40 -3.01
CA ALA A 16 -14.94 -12.16 -2.96
C ALA A 16 -16.42 -12.43 -2.61
N ARG A 17 -17.05 -13.39 -3.28
CA ARG A 17 -18.45 -13.77 -3.00
C ARG A 17 -18.61 -14.35 -1.60
N THR A 18 -17.69 -15.21 -1.15
CA THR A 18 -17.72 -15.74 0.22
C THR A 18 -17.56 -14.63 1.26
N LEU A 19 -16.66 -13.67 1.06
CA LEU A 19 -16.51 -12.54 1.98
C LEU A 19 -17.78 -11.67 2.01
N ALA A 20 -18.46 -11.50 0.87
CA ALA A 20 -19.68 -10.71 0.77
C ALA A 20 -20.83 -11.23 1.64
N GLU A 21 -20.87 -12.53 1.96
CA GLU A 21 -21.87 -13.11 2.86
C GLU A 21 -21.83 -12.51 4.28
N THR A 22 -20.66 -11.98 4.69
CA THR A 22 -20.50 -11.27 5.97
C THR A 22 -21.07 -9.85 5.96
N LYS A 23 -21.55 -9.37 4.80
CA LYS A 23 -22.08 -8.02 4.56
C LYS A 23 -21.12 -6.91 5.05
N PRO A 24 -19.84 -6.91 4.62
CA PRO A 24 -18.88 -5.92 5.09
C PRO A 24 -19.21 -4.54 4.52
N ALA A 25 -18.95 -3.50 5.32
CA ALA A 25 -19.11 -2.11 4.89
C ALA A 25 -18.15 -1.74 3.74
N VAL A 26 -16.95 -2.33 3.74
CA VAL A 26 -15.90 -2.12 2.72
C VAL A 26 -15.14 -3.42 2.51
N VAL A 27 -14.81 -3.73 1.25
CA VAL A 27 -13.90 -4.83 0.89
C VAL A 27 -12.59 -4.25 0.35
N VAL A 28 -11.46 -4.83 0.79
CA VAL A 28 -10.13 -4.40 0.37
C VAL A 28 -9.41 -5.53 -0.35
N LEU A 29 -8.93 -5.28 -1.58
CA LEU A 29 -7.88 -6.11 -2.16
C LEU A 29 -6.54 -5.76 -1.50
N ALA A 30 -6.22 -6.46 -0.40
CA ALA A 30 -5.07 -6.21 0.45
C ALA A 30 -3.73 -6.73 -0.12
N HIS A 31 -3.45 -6.41 -1.39
CA HIS A 31 -2.23 -6.83 -2.08
C HIS A 31 -1.78 -5.79 -3.12
N THR A 32 -0.83 -4.93 -2.75
CA THR A 32 -0.37 -3.80 -3.59
C THR A 32 0.21 -4.26 -4.93
N ALA A 33 0.92 -5.40 -4.95
CA ALA A 33 1.54 -5.91 -6.17
C ALA A 33 0.50 -6.34 -7.23
N SER A 34 -0.74 -6.64 -6.84
CA SER A 34 -1.81 -6.88 -7.82
C SER A 34 -2.04 -5.64 -8.69
N SER A 35 -2.22 -4.47 -8.08
CA SER A 35 -2.37 -3.20 -8.82
C SER A 35 -1.18 -2.92 -9.76
N TYR A 36 0.05 -3.20 -9.32
CA TYR A 36 1.24 -3.02 -10.17
C TYR A 36 1.22 -3.93 -11.40
N VAL A 37 0.86 -5.20 -11.22
CA VAL A 37 0.78 -6.19 -12.31
C VAL A 37 -0.36 -5.89 -13.27
N ALA A 38 -1.49 -5.36 -12.79
CA ALA A 38 -2.59 -4.91 -13.64
C ALA A 38 -2.28 -3.60 -14.37
N GLY A 39 -1.42 -2.75 -13.79
CA GLY A 39 -1.08 -1.43 -14.31
C GLY A 39 -2.11 -0.37 -13.92
N PHE A 40 -1.65 0.89 -13.80
CA PHE A 40 -2.46 1.99 -13.28
C PHE A 40 -3.75 2.24 -14.08
N ALA A 41 -3.70 2.10 -15.40
CA ALA A 41 -4.87 2.26 -16.27
C ALA A 41 -6.02 1.28 -15.97
N ASN A 42 -5.72 0.12 -15.37
CA ASN A 42 -6.69 -0.93 -15.05
C ASN A 42 -7.11 -0.91 -13.57
N GLU A 43 -6.62 0.05 -12.78
CA GLU A 43 -6.90 0.09 -11.34
C GLU A 43 -8.40 0.26 -11.05
N GLN A 44 -9.09 1.14 -11.78
CA GLN A 44 -10.52 1.33 -11.62
C GLN A 44 -11.30 0.08 -12.03
N THR A 45 -10.91 -0.57 -13.13
CA THR A 45 -11.51 -1.84 -13.57
C THR A 45 -11.40 -2.94 -12.50
N LEU A 46 -10.26 -3.01 -11.78
CA LEU A 46 -10.10 -3.94 -10.67
C LEU A 46 -11.06 -3.63 -9.51
N VAL A 47 -11.19 -2.35 -9.14
CA VAL A 47 -12.11 -1.88 -8.10
C VAL A 47 -13.56 -2.21 -8.47
N ASP A 48 -13.97 -1.87 -9.69
CA ASP A 48 -15.34 -2.09 -10.18
C ASP A 48 -15.69 -3.57 -10.22
N ARG A 49 -14.75 -4.42 -10.68
CA ARG A 49 -14.92 -5.87 -10.66
C ARG A 49 -15.12 -6.40 -9.24
N LEU A 50 -14.32 -5.93 -8.28
CA LEU A 50 -14.43 -6.37 -6.89
C LEU A 50 -15.73 -5.87 -6.24
N ALA A 51 -16.15 -4.65 -6.53
CA ALA A 51 -17.43 -4.10 -6.09
C ALA A 51 -18.61 -4.91 -6.66
N ALA A 52 -18.57 -5.24 -7.95
CA ALA A 52 -19.61 -6.05 -8.59
C ALA A 52 -19.71 -7.46 -8.00
N LEU A 53 -18.57 -8.09 -7.69
CA LEU A 53 -18.53 -9.42 -7.08
C LEU A 53 -19.06 -9.45 -5.64
N THR A 54 -18.88 -8.35 -4.91
CA THR A 54 -19.17 -8.28 -3.48
C THR A 54 -20.47 -7.56 -3.14
N GLY A 55 -21.02 -6.77 -4.07
CA GLY A 55 -22.20 -5.93 -3.84
C GLY A 55 -21.96 -4.81 -2.82
N THR A 56 -20.71 -4.46 -2.53
CA THR A 56 -20.34 -3.42 -1.55
C THR A 56 -19.21 -2.54 -2.08
N THR A 57 -18.86 -1.50 -1.32
CA THR A 57 -17.76 -0.61 -1.69
C THR A 57 -16.44 -1.39 -1.65
N ALA A 58 -15.71 -1.38 -2.76
CA ALA A 58 -14.40 -2.00 -2.87
C ALA A 58 -13.29 -0.96 -2.99
N ILE A 59 -12.12 -1.28 -2.44
CA ILE A 59 -10.88 -0.53 -2.64
C ILE A 59 -9.71 -1.52 -2.81
N THR A 60 -8.57 -1.03 -3.30
CA THR A 60 -7.31 -1.76 -3.37
C THR A 60 -6.30 -1.17 -2.39
N ALA A 61 -5.29 -1.95 -2.01
CA ALA A 61 -4.18 -1.44 -1.21
C ALA A 61 -3.42 -0.28 -1.91
N ALA A 62 -3.13 -0.40 -3.21
CA ALA A 62 -2.42 0.66 -3.95
C ALA A 62 -3.28 1.92 -4.11
N GLY A 63 -4.56 1.78 -4.45
CA GLY A 63 -5.52 2.89 -4.53
C GLY A 63 -5.69 3.59 -3.18
N ALA A 64 -5.70 2.85 -2.07
CA ALA A 64 -5.74 3.43 -0.73
C ALA A 64 -4.47 4.22 -0.37
N VAL A 65 -3.30 3.69 -0.70
CA VAL A 65 -2.04 4.42 -0.55
C VAL A 65 -2.05 5.69 -1.40
N ARG A 66 -2.50 5.62 -2.66
CA ARG A 66 -2.65 6.81 -3.51
C ARG A 66 -3.58 7.86 -2.86
N ALA A 67 -4.72 7.44 -2.33
CA ALA A 67 -5.63 8.35 -1.63
C ALA A 67 -4.98 9.01 -0.40
N ALA A 68 -4.19 8.26 0.36
CA ALA A 68 -3.45 8.77 1.52
C ALA A 68 -2.35 9.78 1.11
N LEU A 69 -1.58 9.47 0.06
CA LEU A 69 -0.56 10.38 -0.46
C LEU A 69 -1.17 11.70 -0.96
N LEU A 70 -2.30 11.63 -1.67
CA LEU A 70 -3.03 12.83 -2.12
C LEU A 70 -3.58 13.63 -0.94
N HIS A 71 -4.12 12.96 0.08
CA HIS A 71 -4.62 13.61 1.30
C HIS A 71 -3.52 14.39 2.02
N LEU A 72 -2.31 13.82 2.07
CA LEU A 72 -1.14 14.44 2.70
C LEU A 72 -0.43 15.47 1.78
N GLY A 73 -0.91 15.70 0.56
CA GLY A 73 -0.32 16.65 -0.39
C GLY A 73 1.04 16.23 -0.95
N VAL A 74 1.35 14.93 -0.94
CA VAL A 74 2.64 14.39 -1.42
C VAL A 74 2.74 14.50 -2.95
N LYS A 75 3.88 14.98 -3.45
CA LYS A 75 4.22 14.98 -4.89
C LYS A 75 5.50 14.18 -5.17
N ARG A 76 6.52 14.35 -4.33
CA ARG A 76 7.82 13.69 -4.42
C ARG A 76 7.89 12.55 -3.42
N LEU A 77 7.95 11.32 -3.92
CA LEU A 77 7.82 10.09 -3.16
C LEU A 77 9.14 9.32 -3.12
N ALA A 78 9.57 8.95 -1.92
CA ALA A 78 10.63 7.96 -1.70
C ALA A 78 9.98 6.57 -1.55
N LEU A 79 10.29 5.64 -2.46
CA LEU A 79 9.65 4.33 -2.55
C LEU A 79 10.54 3.20 -2.04
N ALA A 80 10.14 2.59 -0.94
CA ALA A 80 10.78 1.43 -0.34
C ALA A 80 9.96 0.17 -0.65
N THR A 81 10.56 -0.86 -1.23
CA THR A 81 9.85 -2.10 -1.60
C THR A 81 10.56 -3.34 -1.07
N PRO A 82 9.85 -4.41 -0.70
CA PRO A 82 10.46 -5.71 -0.42
C PRO A 82 10.38 -6.67 -1.61
N TYR A 83 10.10 -6.16 -2.81
CA TYR A 83 9.78 -6.98 -3.97
C TYR A 83 11.03 -7.34 -4.77
N PRO A 84 11.01 -8.48 -5.51
CA PRO A 84 11.96 -8.69 -6.58
C PRO A 84 11.87 -7.58 -7.64
N ASP A 85 12.96 -7.39 -8.37
CA ASP A 85 13.13 -6.25 -9.28
C ASP A 85 12.01 -6.14 -10.32
N SER A 86 11.54 -7.27 -10.88
CA SER A 86 10.44 -7.29 -11.85
C SER A 86 9.15 -6.64 -11.35
N ILE A 87 8.78 -6.86 -10.09
CA ILE A 87 7.58 -6.23 -9.49
C ILE A 87 7.87 -4.78 -9.09
N SER A 88 9.11 -4.49 -8.68
CA SER A 88 9.49 -3.12 -8.32
C SER A 88 9.50 -2.18 -9.53
N VAL A 89 9.91 -2.65 -10.72
CA VAL A 89 9.82 -1.89 -11.97
C VAL A 89 8.36 -1.54 -12.28
N LEU A 90 7.45 -2.52 -12.19
CA LEU A 90 6.01 -2.27 -12.36
C LEU A 90 5.47 -1.26 -11.35
N GLY A 91 5.90 -1.36 -10.09
CA GLY A 91 5.54 -0.41 -9.04
C GLY A 91 6.00 1.01 -9.34
N LYS A 92 7.24 1.19 -9.82
CA LYS A 92 7.75 2.51 -10.22
C LYS A 92 6.91 3.13 -11.32
N THR A 93 6.61 2.35 -12.37
CA THR A 93 5.75 2.78 -13.47
C THR A 93 4.35 3.14 -12.98
N TRP A 94 3.78 2.35 -12.06
CA TRP A 94 2.45 2.59 -11.50
C TRP A 94 2.39 3.91 -10.74
N TRP A 95 3.35 4.19 -9.84
CA TRP A 95 3.38 5.44 -9.06
C TRP A 95 3.64 6.68 -9.93
N ALA A 96 4.52 6.56 -10.93
CA ALA A 96 4.73 7.63 -11.90
C ALA A 96 3.44 7.94 -12.68
N ALA A 97 2.75 6.91 -13.19
CA ALA A 97 1.46 7.06 -13.86
C ALA A 97 0.36 7.59 -12.94
N ALA A 98 0.45 7.30 -11.64
CA ALA A 98 -0.46 7.82 -10.61
C ALA A 98 -0.23 9.30 -10.26
N GLY A 99 0.82 9.94 -10.81
CA GLY A 99 1.11 11.36 -10.68
C GLY A 99 2.18 11.73 -9.65
N PHE A 100 2.97 10.76 -9.17
CA PHE A 100 4.03 11.00 -8.19
C PHE A 100 5.42 10.98 -8.84
N GLU A 101 6.28 11.91 -8.43
CA GLU A 101 7.68 11.94 -8.80
C GLU A 101 8.48 11.04 -7.85
N LEU A 102 9.11 9.99 -8.37
CA LEU A 102 9.93 9.09 -7.55
C LEU A 102 11.34 9.65 -7.37
N VAL A 103 11.60 10.26 -6.21
CA VAL A 103 12.89 10.92 -5.89
C VAL A 103 13.83 10.05 -5.08
N GLY A 104 13.34 8.94 -4.52
CA GLY A 104 14.12 7.95 -3.78
C GLY A 104 13.59 6.55 -4.04
N TYR A 105 14.49 5.58 -4.12
CA TYR A 105 14.10 4.18 -4.27
C TYR A 105 15.13 3.23 -3.65
N ARG A 106 14.64 2.27 -2.86
CA ARG A 106 15.41 1.11 -2.39
C ARG A 106 14.52 -0.12 -2.35
N ARG A 107 15.18 -1.27 -2.51
CA ARG A 107 14.57 -2.58 -2.31
C ARG A 107 15.16 -3.23 -1.06
N LEU A 108 14.37 -4.02 -0.35
CA LEU A 108 14.87 -4.92 0.68
C LEU A 108 15.59 -6.09 0.00
N GLU A 109 16.86 -6.30 0.36
CA GLU A 109 17.66 -7.38 -0.19
C GLU A 109 17.53 -8.66 0.65
N GLY A 110 17.85 -9.83 0.08
CA GLY A 110 17.88 -11.09 0.85
C GLY A 110 16.51 -11.56 1.40
N VAL A 111 15.41 -11.14 0.78
CA VAL A 111 14.06 -11.57 1.17
C VAL A 111 13.76 -12.96 0.58
N THR A 112 13.75 -14.00 1.42
CA THR A 112 13.30 -15.35 1.03
C THR A 112 11.80 -15.52 1.27
N ASN A 113 11.33 -15.12 2.46
CA ASN A 113 9.93 -15.11 2.83
C ASN A 113 9.57 -13.77 3.50
N ILE A 114 8.73 -12.97 2.85
CA ILE A 114 8.37 -11.63 3.34
C ILE A 114 7.67 -11.65 4.70
N TYR A 115 7.02 -12.76 5.05
CA TYR A 115 6.30 -12.90 6.32
C TYR A 115 7.21 -13.28 7.50
N GLU A 116 8.48 -13.59 7.23
CA GLU A 116 9.53 -13.84 8.24
C GLU A 116 10.42 -12.60 8.47
N GLU A 117 10.19 -11.53 7.72
CA GLU A 117 10.92 -10.28 7.87
C GLU A 117 10.53 -9.54 9.16
N THR A 118 11.34 -8.55 9.56
CA THR A 118 11.17 -7.82 10.82
C THR A 118 10.90 -6.33 10.63
N GLU A 119 10.27 -5.72 11.62
CA GLU A 119 10.04 -4.27 11.62
C GLU A 119 11.36 -3.49 11.64
N GLU A 120 12.43 -4.03 12.23
CA GLU A 120 13.75 -3.40 12.24
C GLU A 120 14.35 -3.31 10.83
N ARG A 121 14.13 -4.35 10.01
CA ARG A 121 14.52 -4.32 8.59
C ARG A 121 13.67 -3.35 7.80
N ALA A 122 12.38 -3.25 8.10
CA ALA A 122 11.51 -2.24 7.50
C ALA A 122 11.93 -0.81 7.87
N ARG A 123 12.32 -0.59 9.14
CA ARG A 123 12.87 0.67 9.64
C ARG A 123 14.14 1.05 8.89
N SER A 124 15.12 0.14 8.84
CA SER A 124 16.40 0.35 8.14
C SER A 124 16.18 0.64 6.65
N LEU A 125 15.25 -0.06 6.02
CA LEU A 125 14.86 0.19 4.64
C LEU A 125 14.28 1.61 4.47
N ALA A 126 13.33 2.03 5.31
CA ALA A 126 12.74 3.36 5.22
C ALA A 126 13.78 4.47 5.37
N LEU A 127 14.66 4.37 6.38
CA LEU A 127 15.72 5.33 6.64
C LEU A 127 16.71 5.45 5.46
N SER A 128 17.08 4.33 4.85
CA SER A 128 18.00 4.31 3.71
C SER A 128 17.36 4.69 2.37
N THR A 129 16.02 4.73 2.30
CA THR A 129 15.26 5.15 1.13
C THR A 129 15.02 6.66 1.11
N ASP A 130 14.93 7.29 2.27
CA ASP A 130 14.68 8.72 2.38
C ASP A 130 15.80 9.55 1.73
N VAL A 131 15.39 10.68 1.16
CA VAL A 131 16.28 11.70 0.62
C VAL A 131 15.75 13.09 1.00
N PRO A 132 16.60 14.14 1.10
CA PRO A 132 16.16 15.47 1.51
C PRO A 132 15.00 16.04 0.66
N GLY A 133 14.91 15.68 -0.62
CA GLY A 133 13.86 16.12 -1.54
C GLY A 133 12.55 15.33 -1.50
N ALA A 134 12.42 14.29 -0.67
CA ALA A 134 11.17 13.53 -0.57
C ALA A 134 10.16 14.20 0.37
N ASP A 135 8.90 14.29 -0.06
CA ASP A 135 7.79 14.78 0.77
C ASP A 135 7.30 13.68 1.73
N ALA A 136 7.42 12.40 1.34
CA ALA A 136 7.09 11.24 2.17
C ALA A 136 7.89 9.99 1.77
N VAL A 137 7.98 9.02 2.69
CA VAL A 137 8.49 7.67 2.43
C VAL A 137 7.33 6.68 2.41
N LEU A 138 7.23 5.87 1.36
CA LEU A 138 6.28 4.76 1.28
C LEU A 138 7.03 3.42 1.40
N ILE A 139 6.70 2.65 2.43
CA ILE A 139 7.05 1.23 2.53
C ILE A 139 5.93 0.44 1.86
N SER A 140 6.10 0.15 0.57
CA SER A 140 5.09 -0.50 -0.26
C SER A 140 5.06 -2.01 -0.02
N GLY A 141 3.88 -2.52 0.29
CA GLY A 141 3.59 -3.94 0.42
C GLY A 141 2.84 -4.28 1.69
N THR A 142 2.14 -5.41 1.65
CA THR A 142 1.25 -5.82 2.74
C THR A 142 1.82 -6.96 3.60
N GLY A 143 2.94 -7.56 3.17
CA GLY A 143 3.60 -8.65 3.89
C GLY A 143 4.71 -8.23 4.87
N LEU A 144 5.39 -7.10 4.63
CA LEU A 144 6.47 -6.62 5.50
C LEU A 144 5.86 -6.01 6.78
N PRO A 145 6.19 -6.48 7.99
CA PRO A 145 5.69 -5.87 9.21
C PRO A 145 6.26 -4.45 9.35
N THR A 146 5.37 -3.50 9.62
CA THR A 146 5.68 -2.06 9.65
C THR A 146 4.95 -1.28 10.75
N ALA A 147 3.92 -1.86 11.37
CA ALA A 147 2.96 -1.10 12.17
C ALA A 147 3.62 -0.39 13.36
N GLY A 148 4.53 -1.06 14.06
CA GLY A 148 5.21 -0.56 15.25
C GLY A 148 6.27 0.50 15.00
N VAL A 149 6.73 0.68 13.75
CA VAL A 149 7.86 1.57 13.42
C VAL A 149 7.46 2.90 12.79
N LEU A 150 6.22 3.05 12.30
CA LEU A 150 5.79 4.23 11.52
C LEU A 150 5.93 5.54 12.32
N ASP A 151 5.41 5.57 13.55
CA ASP A 151 5.44 6.77 14.40
C ASP A 151 6.89 7.18 14.77
N GLY A 152 7.75 6.19 15.03
CA GLY A 152 9.17 6.43 15.32
C GLY A 152 9.92 6.95 14.10
N LEU A 153 9.64 6.39 12.92
CA LEU A 153 10.23 6.80 11.66
C LEU A 153 9.82 8.22 11.29
N GLU A 154 8.55 8.60 11.44
CA GLU A 154 8.10 9.98 11.19
C GLU A 154 8.80 10.99 12.09
N ARG A 155 8.95 10.70 13.39
CA ARG A 155 9.71 11.56 14.32
C ARG A 155 11.17 11.69 13.92
N GLN A 156 11.79 10.60 13.46
CA GLN A 156 13.19 10.60 13.07
C GLN A 156 13.44 11.33 11.75
N LEU A 157 12.56 11.15 10.76
CA LEU A 157 12.71 11.73 9.41
C LEU A 157 12.09 13.13 9.27
N GLY A 158 11.23 13.54 10.20
CA GLY A 158 10.53 14.83 10.15
C GLY A 158 9.51 14.94 9.01
N LYS A 159 9.10 13.81 8.41
CA LYS A 159 8.15 13.75 7.29
C LYS A 159 7.26 12.50 7.39
N PRO A 160 6.10 12.46 6.71
CA PRO A 160 5.22 11.30 6.71
C PRO A 160 5.90 10.01 6.24
N VAL A 161 5.60 8.91 6.92
CA VAL A 161 6.04 7.56 6.53
C VAL A 161 4.83 6.65 6.51
N LEU A 162 4.54 6.09 5.33
CA LEU A 162 3.34 5.31 5.07
C LEU A 162 3.69 3.84 4.85
N SER A 163 2.82 2.95 5.32
CA SER A 163 2.78 1.56 4.85
C SER A 163 1.50 1.26 4.08
N SER A 164 1.53 0.25 3.20
CA SER A 164 0.29 -0.16 2.50
C SER A 164 -0.80 -0.61 3.48
N ASN A 165 -0.42 -1.29 4.57
CA ASN A 165 -1.35 -1.78 5.59
C ASN A 165 -2.04 -0.64 6.34
N GLN A 166 -1.26 0.34 6.80
CA GLN A 166 -1.78 1.53 7.47
C GLN A 166 -2.71 2.33 6.54
N ALA A 167 -2.31 2.52 5.28
CA ALA A 167 -3.06 3.33 4.34
C ALA A 167 -4.40 2.70 3.93
N PHE A 168 -4.45 1.38 3.69
CA PHE A 168 -5.73 0.75 3.38
C PHE A 168 -6.66 0.70 4.59
N LEU A 169 -6.12 0.55 5.81
CA LEU A 169 -6.92 0.61 7.03
C LEU A 169 -7.53 2.00 7.19
N TRP A 170 -6.71 3.05 7.07
CA TRP A 170 -7.17 4.44 7.09
C TRP A 170 -8.27 4.68 6.05
N ARG A 171 -8.05 4.26 4.80
CA ARG A 171 -9.03 4.46 3.73
C ARG A 171 -10.31 3.68 3.98
N ALA A 172 -10.22 2.42 4.40
CA ALA A 172 -11.39 1.59 4.69
C ALA A 172 -12.23 2.19 5.82
N LEU A 173 -11.60 2.65 6.91
CA LEU A 173 -12.30 3.32 8.02
C LEU A 173 -13.03 4.58 7.54
N ARG A 174 -12.36 5.42 6.74
CA ARG A 174 -12.96 6.66 6.21
C ARG A 174 -14.14 6.39 5.27
N VAL A 175 -14.03 5.37 4.41
CA VAL A 175 -15.13 4.92 3.54
C VAL A 175 -16.30 4.36 4.37
N ALA A 176 -16.01 3.64 5.46
CA ALA A 176 -17.01 3.14 6.40
C ALA A 176 -17.60 4.23 7.34
N GLY A 177 -17.21 5.51 7.16
CA GLY A 177 -17.69 6.62 7.99
C GLY A 177 -17.01 6.78 9.35
N VAL A 178 -16.03 5.94 9.68
CA VAL A 178 -15.28 5.99 10.94
C VAL A 178 -14.17 7.03 10.85
N ARG A 179 -14.19 8.00 11.76
CA ARG A 179 -13.24 9.14 11.82
C ARG A 179 -12.37 9.20 13.07
N THR A 180 -12.52 8.25 13.98
CA THR A 180 -11.76 8.22 15.24
C THR A 180 -10.24 8.20 14.98
N PRO A 181 -9.48 9.15 15.55
CA PRO A 181 -8.02 9.15 15.45
C PRO A 181 -7.41 7.95 16.16
N VAL A 182 -6.37 7.34 15.58
CA VAL A 182 -5.60 6.26 16.19
C VAL A 182 -4.14 6.70 16.31
N SER A 183 -3.63 6.74 17.54
CA SER A 183 -2.25 7.14 17.85
C SER A 183 -1.30 5.95 17.83
N GLY A 184 0.01 6.18 17.67
CA GLY A 184 1.03 5.13 17.71
C GLY A 184 1.40 4.52 16.36
N PHE A 185 0.68 4.85 15.28
CA PHE A 185 0.79 4.18 13.99
C PHE A 185 1.00 5.13 12.81
N GLY A 186 1.73 6.23 12.99
CA GLY A 186 1.96 7.27 11.99
C GLY A 186 0.88 8.34 11.94
N ARG A 187 1.20 9.49 11.32
CA ARG A 187 0.34 10.67 11.20
C ARG A 187 -0.95 10.39 10.47
N LEU A 188 -0.92 9.56 9.43
CA LEU A 188 -2.09 9.28 8.61
C LEU A 188 -3.28 8.77 9.42
N LEU A 189 -3.07 7.89 10.40
CA LEU A 189 -4.18 7.36 11.21
C LEU A 189 -4.69 8.33 12.29
N ARG A 190 -4.00 9.45 12.51
CA ARG A 190 -4.48 10.54 13.40
C ARG A 190 -5.38 11.54 12.67
N GLU A 191 -5.42 11.52 11.34
CA GLU A 191 -6.17 12.44 10.47
C GLU A 191 -7.49 11.85 9.97
#